data_AF-A0A6A4C9Y5-F1
#
_entry.id   AF-A0A6A4C9Y5-F1
#
_cell.length_a   1.000
_cell.length_b   1.000
_cell.length_c   1.000
_cell.angle_alpha   90.00
_cell.angle_beta   90.00
_cell.angle_gamma   90.00
#
_symmetry.space_group_name_H-M   'P 1'
#
loop_
_entity.id
_entity.type
_entity.pdbx_description
1 polymer ?
#
loop_
_entity_poly.entity_id
_entity_poly.type
_entity_poly.pdbx_seq_one_letter_code
_entity_poly.pdbx_strand_id
1 'polypeptide(L)'
;MQHRCWGRSPNRSTRAEDCTPIPREGVRPAQGVTVGEDYPTFNIPWASPIVVIIKKNGVDIRLCIDYRLVSGLTKLMIYPMPLINDLLEDLDKVLLYCSLDMASGFWVVSMTDRARAISAFITPFGLFEWNRMPFGLKNAPQIYQRLIDNALYGFLRIPSAVDRNMLTDLFEEGDPEETGESSVLERRSYIDDILVTAGSWDLLCDRVKEACDKWNISISVAKSFWGLKKVDYLGHRVSNDGQEAYPKDLSALTDLPFLKTLRAMQSFLGSLNYYGRFIEDMAIYASVLYEL
;
A
#
# COMPACT_ATOMS: atom_id res chain seq x y z
N MET A 1 -20.92 14.88 36.75
CA MET A 1 -19.88 14.18 37.53
C MET A 1 -18.75 13.80 36.58
N GLN A 2 -17.59 14.41 36.82
CA GLN A 2 -16.25 14.21 36.24
C GLN A 2 -16.09 14.01 34.72
N HIS A 3 -15.87 15.17 34.07
CA HIS A 3 -14.91 15.34 32.99
C HIS A 3 -13.57 14.69 33.33
N ARG A 4 -12.95 13.99 32.36
CA ARG A 4 -11.49 13.78 32.35
C ARG A 4 -10.92 14.06 30.98
N CYS A 5 -10.04 15.04 30.98
CA CYS A 5 -9.39 15.70 29.87
C CYS A 5 -8.46 14.77 29.08
N TRP A 6 -8.43 15.00 27.77
CA TRP A 6 -7.43 14.47 26.85
C TRP A 6 -6.03 14.99 27.23
N GLY A 7 -5.18 14.11 27.74
CA GLY A 7 -3.76 14.38 27.97
C GLY A 7 -2.98 14.23 26.65
N ARG A 8 -2.17 15.25 26.32
CA ARG A 8 -1.21 15.22 25.20
C ARG A 8 -0.07 14.24 25.49
N SER A 9 0.34 13.48 24.46
CA SER A 9 1.71 12.95 24.33
C SER A 9 2.18 13.13 22.88
N PRO A 10 3.45 13.50 22.62
CA PRO A 10 3.96 13.87 21.31
C PRO A 10 4.72 12.68 20.70
N ASN A 11 4.03 11.83 19.94
CA ASN A 11 4.62 10.95 18.92
C ASN A 11 3.49 10.32 18.11
N ARG A 12 2.95 11.08 17.16
CA ARG A 12 1.88 10.63 16.24
C ARG A 12 2.50 10.06 14.97
N SER A 13 2.50 8.73 14.85
CA SER A 13 2.66 8.03 13.57
C SER A 13 1.29 7.63 13.01
N THR A 14 0.45 8.63 12.76
CA THR A 14 -0.75 8.59 11.92
C THR A 14 -1.11 10.05 11.66
N ARG A 15 -0.59 10.64 10.57
CA ARG A 15 -1.04 11.97 10.14
C ARG A 15 -2.46 11.81 9.60
N ALA A 16 -3.39 12.49 10.27
CA ALA A 16 -4.82 12.46 10.05
C ALA A 16 -5.21 13.79 9.39
N GLU A 17 -5.07 13.88 8.06
CA GLU A 17 -5.08 15.16 7.34
C GLU A 17 -6.08 15.25 6.16
N ASP A 18 -6.89 14.22 5.83
CA ASP A 18 -7.53 14.13 4.49
C ASP A 18 -9.04 13.71 4.42
N CYS A 19 -9.98 14.33 5.15
CA CYS A 19 -11.45 14.08 5.02
C CYS A 19 -12.31 15.35 5.25
N THR A 20 -13.61 15.36 4.87
CA THR A 20 -14.56 16.52 4.97
C THR A 20 -15.96 16.19 5.58
N PRO A 21 -16.51 16.90 6.61
CA PRO A 21 -17.85 16.77 7.18
C PRO A 21 -18.91 17.73 6.61
N ILE A 22 -20.19 17.40 6.87
CA ILE A 22 -21.40 18.22 6.65
C ILE A 22 -22.01 18.55 8.03
N PRO A 23 -22.35 19.81 8.36
CA PRO A 23 -22.58 20.21 9.76
C PRO A 23 -24.00 19.95 10.29
N ARG A 24 -24.11 19.55 11.57
CA ARG A 24 -24.99 20.20 12.57
C ARG A 24 -24.25 20.29 13.90
N GLU A 25 -24.04 21.53 14.33
CA GLU A 25 -23.49 22.05 15.60
C GLU A 25 -22.89 21.05 16.60
N GLY A 26 -21.58 21.16 16.85
CA GLY A 26 -21.00 20.64 18.10
C GLY A 26 -19.54 20.20 18.10
N VAL A 27 -18.85 20.08 16.96
CA VAL A 27 -17.44 19.63 16.94
C VAL A 27 -16.58 20.67 16.24
N ARG A 28 -15.71 21.35 17.00
CA ARG A 28 -14.71 22.28 16.46
C ARG A 28 -13.51 21.52 15.86
N PRO A 29 -12.90 22.03 14.78
CA PRO A 29 -12.18 21.23 13.81
C PRO A 29 -10.65 21.32 13.95
N ALA A 30 -9.95 20.29 13.46
CA ALA A 30 -8.54 20.37 13.10
C ALA A 30 -8.39 19.93 11.64
N GLN A 31 -8.35 20.93 10.76
CA GLN A 31 -7.64 21.09 9.46
C GLN A 31 -7.76 20.00 8.37
N GLY A 32 -8.08 20.43 7.12
CA GLY A 32 -8.09 19.61 5.89
C GLY A 32 -9.44 19.46 5.18
N VAL A 33 -10.43 20.24 5.59
CA VAL A 33 -11.85 20.03 5.32
C VAL A 33 -12.44 21.22 4.54
N THR A 34 -12.92 21.03 3.30
CA THR A 34 -13.86 21.97 2.65
C THR A 34 -15.30 21.44 2.71
N VAL A 35 -16.21 22.28 3.20
CA VAL A 35 -17.67 22.07 3.13
C VAL A 35 -18.09 22.00 1.66
N GLY A 36 -18.98 21.08 1.30
CA GLY A 36 -19.71 21.19 0.04
C GLY A 36 -20.60 22.43 0.11
N GLU A 37 -20.10 23.58 -0.33
CA GLU A 37 -20.96 24.70 -0.68
C GLU A 37 -21.83 24.24 -1.86
N ASP A 38 -23.14 24.24 -1.63
CA ASP A 38 -24.21 24.20 -2.63
C ASP A 38 -24.37 22.96 -3.53
N TYR A 39 -24.18 21.75 -3.00
CA TYR A 39 -24.89 20.58 -3.56
C TYR A 39 -25.92 20.08 -2.56
N PRO A 40 -27.23 20.05 -2.92
CA PRO A 40 -28.24 19.46 -2.06
C PRO A 40 -27.81 18.02 -1.76
N THR A 41 -27.75 17.67 -0.48
CA THR A 41 -27.38 16.36 0.10
C THR A 41 -28.25 15.18 -0.37
N PHE A 42 -29.03 15.37 -1.43
CA PHE A 42 -29.99 14.46 -2.00
C PHE A 42 -29.47 13.63 -3.19
N ASN A 43 -28.25 13.87 -3.69
CA ASN A 43 -27.81 13.30 -4.98
C ASN A 43 -26.51 12.47 -5.00
N ILE A 44 -25.91 12.09 -3.86
CA ILE A 44 -24.81 11.11 -3.85
C ILE A 44 -25.39 9.71 -3.60
N PRO A 45 -25.45 8.82 -4.62
CA PRO A 45 -26.11 7.51 -4.49
C PRO A 45 -25.25 6.46 -3.77
N TRP A 46 -24.06 6.82 -3.28
CA TRP A 46 -23.09 5.91 -2.71
C TRP A 46 -22.83 6.22 -1.23
N ALA A 47 -22.84 5.19 -0.38
CA ALA A 47 -22.48 5.30 1.02
C ALA A 47 -21.98 3.95 1.55
N SER A 48 -20.67 3.85 1.78
CA SER A 48 -20.06 2.66 2.40
C SER A 48 -19.97 2.81 3.93
N PRO A 49 -20.28 1.79 4.74
CA PRO A 49 -20.20 1.90 6.19
C PRO A 49 -18.75 1.83 6.69
N ILE A 50 -18.50 2.41 7.87
CA ILE A 50 -17.20 2.32 8.55
C ILE A 50 -17.11 1.11 9.50
N VAL A 51 -15.90 0.59 9.63
CA VAL A 51 -15.50 -0.45 10.57
C VAL A 51 -14.30 0.08 11.36
N VAL A 52 -14.39 0.03 12.68
CA VAL A 52 -13.34 0.53 13.58
C VAL A 52 -12.55 -0.64 14.14
N ILE A 53 -11.23 -0.64 13.93
CA ILE A 53 -10.33 -1.72 14.36
C ILE A 53 -9.34 -1.16 15.38
N ILE A 54 -9.17 -1.81 16.52
CA ILE A 54 -8.13 -1.48 17.49
C ILE A 54 -6.84 -2.20 17.06
N LYS A 55 -5.73 -1.48 16.92
CA LYS A 55 -4.43 -2.08 16.58
C LYS A 55 -3.96 -2.99 17.72
N LYS A 56 -2.99 -3.87 17.42
CA LYS A 56 -2.40 -4.81 18.39
C LYS A 56 -1.85 -4.14 19.66
N ASN A 57 -1.49 -2.86 19.60
CA ASN A 57 -1.02 -2.11 20.77
C ASN A 57 -2.14 -1.74 21.75
N GLY A 58 -3.41 -2.03 21.43
CA GLY A 58 -4.57 -1.80 22.30
C GLY A 58 -4.98 -0.34 22.47
N VAL A 59 -4.23 0.60 21.89
CA VAL A 59 -4.40 2.06 22.09
C VAL A 59 -4.75 2.75 20.77
N ASP A 60 -4.09 2.38 19.68
CA ASP A 60 -4.33 3.00 18.39
C ASP A 60 -5.58 2.42 17.72
N ILE A 61 -6.33 3.30 17.07
CA ILE A 61 -7.53 2.93 16.31
C ILE A 61 -7.23 3.09 14.81
N ARG A 62 -7.73 2.16 13.99
CA ARG A 62 -7.72 2.22 12.53
C ARG A 62 -9.17 2.27 12.03
N LEU A 63 -9.48 3.31 11.27
CA LEU A 63 -10.74 3.42 10.54
C LEU A 63 -10.61 2.64 9.22
N CYS A 64 -11.51 1.69 8.99
CA CYS A 64 -11.63 0.93 7.76
C CYS A 64 -12.99 1.22 7.13
N ILE A 65 -13.06 1.32 5.81
CA ILE A 65 -14.33 1.47 5.10
C ILE A 65 -14.64 0.14 4.42
N ASP A 66 -15.88 -0.31 4.56
CA ASP A 66 -16.32 -1.56 3.95
C ASP A 66 -16.71 -1.35 2.48
N TYR A 67 -15.70 -1.39 1.61
CA TYR A 67 -15.88 -1.30 0.16
C TYR A 67 -16.23 -2.64 -0.51
N ARG A 68 -16.70 -3.67 0.22
CA ARG A 68 -16.99 -4.99 -0.39
C ARG A 68 -18.02 -4.89 -1.52
N LEU A 69 -19.09 -4.13 -1.32
CA LEU A 69 -20.12 -3.90 -2.34
C LEU A 69 -19.56 -3.12 -3.54
N VAL A 70 -18.87 -2.01 -3.27
CA VAL A 70 -18.22 -1.18 -4.30
C VAL A 70 -17.24 -2.01 -5.13
N SER A 71 -16.47 -2.88 -4.47
CA SER A 71 -15.51 -3.79 -5.12
C SER A 71 -16.19 -4.83 -6.02
N GLY A 72 -17.42 -5.26 -5.68
CA GLY A 72 -18.23 -6.14 -6.52
C GLY A 72 -18.73 -5.45 -7.80
N LEU A 73 -19.03 -4.16 -7.72
CA LEU A 73 -19.53 -3.35 -8.84
C LEU A 73 -18.41 -2.75 -9.70
N THR A 74 -17.19 -2.66 -9.15
CA THR A 74 -16.03 -2.08 -9.83
C THR A 74 -15.34 -3.10 -10.72
N LYS A 75 -15.19 -2.76 -11.99
CA LYS A 75 -14.36 -3.54 -12.93
C LYS A 75 -12.90 -3.52 -12.46
N LEU A 76 -12.30 -4.70 -12.38
CA LEU A 76 -10.90 -4.85 -12.00
C LEU A 76 -10.01 -4.21 -13.07
N MET A 77 -9.08 -3.36 -12.64
CA MET A 77 -8.02 -2.85 -13.49
C MET A 77 -7.06 -3.98 -13.86
N ILE A 78 -6.79 -4.15 -15.15
CA ILE A 78 -5.80 -5.10 -15.64
C ILE A 78 -4.47 -4.35 -15.71
N TYR A 79 -3.62 -4.57 -14.71
CA TYR A 79 -2.23 -4.13 -14.69
C TYR A 79 -1.35 -5.33 -14.33
N PRO A 80 -0.27 -5.58 -15.07
CA PRO A 80 0.61 -6.72 -14.83
C PRO A 80 1.41 -6.50 -13.55
N MET A 81 0.89 -7.01 -12.43
CA MET A 81 1.62 -7.05 -11.18
C MET A 81 2.84 -7.99 -11.34
N PRO A 82 4.04 -7.58 -10.90
CA PRO A 82 5.20 -8.45 -10.96
C PRO A 82 4.98 -9.69 -10.08
N LEU A 83 5.47 -10.84 -10.54
CA LEU A 83 5.48 -12.03 -9.71
C LEU A 83 6.58 -11.87 -8.66
N ILE A 84 6.26 -12.23 -7.43
CA ILE A 84 7.19 -12.09 -6.30
C ILE A 84 8.46 -12.90 -6.54
N ASN A 85 8.30 -14.05 -7.19
CA ASN A 85 9.38 -14.89 -7.65
C ASN A 85 10.40 -14.18 -8.54
N ASP A 86 9.93 -13.35 -9.49
CA ASP A 86 10.75 -12.59 -10.43
C ASP A 86 11.48 -11.44 -9.70
N LEU A 87 10.82 -10.81 -8.72
CA LEU A 87 11.41 -9.74 -7.91
C LEU A 87 12.55 -10.24 -7.01
N LEU A 88 12.57 -11.54 -6.71
CA LEU A 88 13.57 -12.18 -5.88
C LEU A 88 14.77 -12.72 -6.67
N GLU A 89 14.72 -12.72 -8.00
CA GLU A 89 15.82 -13.24 -8.82
C GLU A 89 17.09 -12.39 -8.67
N ASP A 90 18.24 -13.08 -8.71
CA ASP A 90 19.60 -12.51 -8.60
C ASP A 90 19.90 -11.68 -7.34
N LEU A 91 19.01 -11.70 -6.35
CA LEU A 91 19.25 -10.97 -5.11
C LEU A 91 20.42 -11.56 -4.30
N ASP A 92 20.68 -12.86 -4.41
CA ASP A 92 21.79 -13.57 -3.74
C ASP A 92 23.19 -13.11 -4.17
N LYS A 93 23.29 -12.30 -5.23
CA LYS A 93 24.54 -11.76 -5.76
C LYS A 93 24.86 -10.35 -5.23
N VAL A 94 24.02 -9.79 -4.37
CA VAL A 94 24.07 -8.39 -3.95
C VAL A 94 24.67 -8.22 -2.55
N LEU A 95 25.68 -7.36 -2.45
CA LEU A 95 26.38 -7.08 -1.19
C LEU A 95 25.56 -6.30 -0.15
N LEU A 96 24.78 -5.30 -0.59
CA LEU A 96 24.02 -4.41 0.29
C LEU A 96 22.58 -4.23 -0.19
N TYR A 97 21.67 -4.30 0.77
CA TYR A 97 20.23 -4.13 0.59
C TYR A 97 19.73 -2.91 1.35
N CYS A 98 18.74 -2.24 0.79
CA CYS A 98 17.96 -1.21 1.45
C CYS A 98 16.47 -1.45 1.18
N SER A 99 15.72 -1.67 2.26
CA SER A 99 14.27 -1.82 2.22
C SER A 99 13.66 -0.48 2.58
N LEU A 100 12.98 0.13 1.61
CA LEU A 100 12.37 1.45 1.72
C LEU A 100 10.89 1.32 2.06
N ASP A 101 10.46 2.08 3.06
CA ASP A 101 9.04 2.23 3.43
C ASP A 101 8.52 3.56 2.86
N MET A 102 7.42 3.52 2.11
CA MET A 102 6.80 4.72 1.54
C MET A 102 6.13 5.57 2.63
N ALA A 103 6.46 6.87 2.71
CA ALA A 103 5.92 7.77 3.73
C ALA A 103 4.45 8.17 3.47
N SER A 104 4.06 8.27 2.20
CA SER A 104 2.74 8.78 1.79
C SER A 104 1.84 7.73 1.16
N GLY A 105 2.36 6.54 0.81
CA GLY A 105 1.59 5.41 0.26
C GLY A 105 0.56 5.82 -0.79
N PHE A 106 -0.62 5.19 -0.75
CA PHE A 106 -1.74 5.48 -1.67
C PHE A 106 -2.24 6.94 -1.65
N TRP A 107 -2.00 7.70 -0.58
CA TRP A 107 -2.52 9.07 -0.42
C TRP A 107 -1.92 10.07 -1.41
N VAL A 108 -0.85 9.69 -2.11
CA VAL A 108 -0.26 10.49 -3.19
C VAL A 108 -1.22 10.63 -4.38
N VAL A 109 -2.11 9.66 -4.59
CA VAL A 109 -3.02 9.62 -5.76
C VAL A 109 -4.26 10.49 -5.51
N SER A 110 -4.48 11.49 -6.36
CA SER A 110 -5.73 12.27 -6.45
C SER A 110 -6.89 11.40 -6.92
N MET A 111 -8.08 11.67 -6.39
CA MET A 111 -9.32 11.02 -6.83
C MET A 111 -10.03 11.90 -7.85
N THR A 112 -10.45 11.32 -8.97
CA THR A 112 -11.38 11.96 -9.91
C THR A 112 -12.76 12.12 -9.27
N ASP A 113 -13.57 13.10 -9.70
CA ASP A 113 -14.89 13.37 -9.10
C ASP A 113 -15.79 12.13 -9.04
N ARG A 114 -15.75 11.30 -10.10
CA ARG A 114 -16.46 10.03 -10.13
C ARG A 114 -15.96 9.06 -9.05
N ALA A 115 -14.65 8.94 -8.88
CA ALA A 115 -14.06 8.06 -7.89
C ALA A 115 -14.33 8.56 -6.47
N ARG A 116 -14.33 9.88 -6.25
CA ARG A 116 -14.70 10.51 -4.98
C ARG A 116 -16.11 10.10 -4.56
N ALA A 117 -17.09 10.28 -5.45
CA ALA A 117 -18.47 9.90 -5.20
C ALA A 117 -18.63 8.41 -4.88
N ILE A 118 -17.97 7.52 -5.62
CA ILE A 118 -18.01 6.06 -5.36
C ILE A 118 -17.36 5.70 -4.02
N SER A 119 -16.32 6.42 -3.63
CA SER A 119 -15.58 6.21 -2.37
C SER A 119 -16.29 6.77 -1.14
N ALA A 120 -17.44 7.43 -1.30
CA ALA A 120 -18.17 8.05 -0.20
C ALA A 120 -18.51 7.04 0.91
N PHE A 121 -18.41 7.49 2.16
CA PHE A 121 -18.63 6.67 3.34
C PHE A 121 -19.45 7.40 4.40
N ILE A 122 -20.24 6.64 5.15
CA ILE A 122 -21.14 7.14 6.17
C ILE A 122 -20.64 6.81 7.57
N THR A 123 -20.75 7.80 8.46
CA THR A 123 -20.48 7.68 9.89
C THR A 123 -21.68 8.21 10.67
N PRO A 124 -21.75 7.98 12.00
CA PRO A 124 -22.77 8.62 12.84
C PRO A 124 -22.76 10.16 12.79
N PHE A 125 -21.66 10.76 12.30
CA PHE A 125 -21.48 12.22 12.22
C PHE A 125 -21.76 12.80 10.82
N GLY A 126 -22.10 11.96 9.83
CA GLY A 126 -22.42 12.41 8.48
C GLY A 126 -21.84 11.54 7.37
N LEU A 127 -22.04 12.00 6.13
CA LEU A 127 -21.47 11.45 4.91
C LEU A 127 -20.19 12.21 4.56
N PHE A 128 -19.15 11.46 4.16
CA PHE A 128 -17.81 11.96 3.88
C PHE A 128 -17.32 11.39 2.56
N GLU A 129 -16.46 12.14 1.86
CA GLU A 129 -15.78 11.72 0.64
C GLU A 129 -14.27 11.86 0.79
N TRP A 130 -13.53 11.11 -0.03
CA TRP A 130 -12.07 11.19 -0.09
C TRP A 130 -11.60 12.05 -1.25
N ASN A 131 -10.63 12.93 -1.01
CA ASN A 131 -9.94 13.65 -2.09
C ASN A 131 -8.72 12.89 -2.65
N ARG A 132 -8.22 11.94 -1.86
CA ARG A 132 -7.06 11.08 -2.17
C ARG A 132 -7.44 9.63 -2.07
N MET A 133 -6.72 8.76 -2.77
CA MET A 133 -7.04 7.35 -2.83
C MET A 133 -6.97 6.68 -1.45
N PRO A 134 -8.10 6.22 -0.89
CA PRO A 134 -8.10 5.54 0.40
C PRO A 134 -7.68 4.08 0.26
N PHE A 135 -7.27 3.49 1.38
CA PHE A 135 -7.10 2.04 1.48
C PHE A 135 -8.45 1.31 1.32
N GLY A 136 -8.39 0.10 0.75
CA GLY A 136 -9.54 -0.80 0.66
C GLY A 136 -10.31 -0.75 -0.67
N LEU A 137 -10.02 0.22 -1.54
CA LEU A 137 -10.54 0.19 -2.91
C LEU A 137 -9.86 -0.92 -3.73
N LYS A 138 -10.67 -1.63 -4.53
CA LYS A 138 -10.25 -2.79 -5.31
C LYS A 138 -9.05 -2.56 -6.23
N ASN A 139 -8.98 -1.39 -6.87
CA ASN A 139 -7.95 -1.06 -7.85
C ASN A 139 -6.79 -0.24 -7.26
N ALA A 140 -6.84 0.12 -5.97
CA ALA A 140 -5.83 0.99 -5.37
C ALA A 140 -4.39 0.42 -5.48
N PRO A 141 -4.14 -0.87 -5.22
CA PRO A 141 -2.81 -1.45 -5.37
C PRO A 141 -2.27 -1.37 -6.80
N GLN A 142 -3.09 -1.64 -7.81
CA GLN A 142 -2.68 -1.62 -9.21
C GLN A 142 -2.42 -0.20 -9.71
N ILE A 143 -3.27 0.75 -9.33
CA ILE A 143 -3.07 2.17 -9.64
C ILE A 143 -1.77 2.67 -9.02
N TYR A 144 -1.53 2.32 -7.76
CA TYR A 144 -0.32 2.73 -7.07
C TYR A 144 0.94 2.06 -7.62
N GLN A 145 0.90 0.76 -7.90
CA GLN A 145 2.02 0.06 -8.55
C GLN A 145 2.36 0.73 -9.89
N ARG A 146 1.36 1.04 -10.71
CA ARG A 146 1.58 1.74 -11.98
C ARG A 146 2.23 3.11 -11.77
N LEU A 147 1.80 3.86 -10.75
CA LEU A 147 2.39 5.14 -10.41
C LEU A 147 3.88 5.00 -10.05
N ILE A 148 4.20 4.07 -9.14
CA ILE A 148 5.57 3.82 -8.68
C ILE A 148 6.43 3.29 -9.83
N ASP A 149 5.92 2.36 -10.64
CA ASP A 149 6.64 1.85 -11.80
C ASP A 149 6.95 2.99 -12.77
N ASN A 150 5.98 3.83 -13.11
CA ASN A 150 6.21 4.98 -13.98
C ASN A 150 7.26 5.94 -13.40
N ALA A 151 7.26 6.17 -12.08
CA ALA A 151 8.26 7.00 -11.42
C ALA A 151 9.65 6.37 -11.45
N LEU A 152 9.76 5.08 -11.13
CA LEU A 152 11.03 4.35 -11.15
C LEU A 152 11.60 4.27 -12.56
N TYR A 153 10.79 3.95 -13.57
CA TYR A 153 11.19 3.91 -14.97
C TYR A 153 11.44 5.28 -15.61
N GLY A 154 11.19 6.35 -14.87
CA GLY A 154 11.43 7.71 -15.31
C GLY A 154 10.43 8.24 -16.33
N PHE A 155 9.22 7.72 -16.33
CA PHE A 155 8.11 8.19 -17.16
C PHE A 155 7.24 9.25 -16.48
N LEU A 156 7.25 9.32 -15.14
CA LEU A 156 6.37 10.22 -14.40
C LEU A 156 7.02 10.72 -13.12
N ARG A 157 7.18 12.04 -13.02
CA ARG A 157 7.52 12.69 -11.75
C ARG A 157 6.28 12.82 -10.88
N ILE A 158 6.35 12.31 -9.65
CA ILE A 158 5.23 12.41 -8.71
C ILE A 158 5.08 13.89 -8.28
N PRO A 159 3.88 14.49 -8.29
CA PRO A 159 3.72 15.89 -7.89
C PRO A 159 4.10 16.17 -6.43
N SER A 160 4.71 17.34 -6.20
CA SER A 160 5.14 17.77 -4.86
C SER A 160 3.96 18.11 -3.95
N ALA A 161 4.23 18.25 -2.65
CA ALA A 161 3.21 18.66 -1.68
C ALA A 161 2.48 19.96 -2.03
N VAL A 162 3.14 20.85 -2.76
CA VAL A 162 2.61 22.16 -3.17
C VAL A 162 1.69 21.99 -4.37
N ASP A 163 2.06 21.13 -5.32
CA ASP A 163 1.27 20.85 -6.53
C ASP A 163 0.08 19.93 -6.26
N ARG A 164 0.13 19.15 -5.16
CA ARG A 164 -0.97 18.27 -4.72
C ARG A 164 -2.29 19.03 -4.57
N ASN A 165 -2.31 20.33 -4.30
CA ASN A 165 -3.57 21.10 -4.21
C ASN A 165 -4.33 21.21 -5.55
N MET A 166 -3.69 20.91 -6.67
CA MET A 166 -4.37 20.73 -7.96
C MET A 166 -4.90 19.29 -8.03
N LEU A 167 -6.23 19.13 -8.12
CA LEU A 167 -6.92 17.85 -8.30
C LEU A 167 -6.76 17.34 -9.74
N THR A 168 -5.52 17.17 -10.18
CA THR A 168 -5.19 16.76 -11.55
C THR A 168 -5.15 15.24 -11.65
N ASP A 169 -5.62 14.68 -12.77
CA ASP A 169 -5.48 13.25 -13.06
C ASP A 169 -4.01 12.95 -13.43
N LEU A 170 -3.33 12.21 -12.54
CA LEU A 170 -1.91 11.86 -12.69
C LEU A 170 -1.60 11.02 -13.92
N PHE A 171 -2.61 10.39 -14.54
CA PHE A 171 -2.43 9.52 -15.71
C PHE A 171 -2.82 10.18 -17.04
N GLU A 172 -3.52 11.31 -17.03
CA GLU A 172 -3.91 12.03 -18.25
C GLU A 172 -2.95 13.19 -18.58
N GLU A 173 -2.33 13.82 -17.58
CA GLU A 173 -1.48 15.02 -17.75
C GLU A 173 0.02 14.78 -17.49
N GLY A 174 0.46 13.52 -17.34
CA GLY A 174 1.88 13.21 -17.17
C GLY A 174 2.65 13.38 -18.48
N ASP A 175 3.54 14.38 -18.55
CA ASP A 175 4.44 14.57 -19.70
C ASP A 175 5.29 13.30 -19.91
N PRO A 176 5.19 12.61 -21.06
CA PRO A 176 6.07 11.49 -21.36
C PRO A 176 7.46 12.04 -21.69
N GLU A 177 8.42 11.88 -20.76
CA GLU A 177 9.81 12.22 -21.03
C GLU A 177 10.41 11.23 -22.06
N GLU A 178 11.21 11.77 -22.99
CA GLU A 178 11.78 11.00 -24.09
C GLU A 178 12.64 9.84 -23.59
N THR A 179 12.47 8.69 -24.26
CA THR A 179 13.25 7.46 -24.11
C THR A 179 14.76 7.75 -24.10
N GLY A 180 15.42 7.62 -22.95
CA GLY A 180 16.86 7.90 -22.89
C GLY A 180 17.65 7.29 -21.74
N GLU A 181 17.10 7.18 -20.53
CA GLU A 181 17.89 6.71 -19.38
C GLU A 181 17.22 5.50 -18.71
N SER A 182 17.94 4.38 -18.67
CA SER A 182 17.51 3.20 -17.92
C SER A 182 17.31 3.57 -16.45
N SER A 183 16.12 3.29 -15.92
CA SER A 183 15.80 3.40 -14.49
C SER A 183 16.98 3.09 -13.57
N VAL A 184 17.17 3.98 -12.59
CA VAL A 184 18.17 3.96 -11.51
C VAL A 184 17.96 2.80 -10.55
N LEU A 185 16.73 2.27 -10.53
CA LEU A 185 16.30 1.19 -9.66
C LEU A 185 15.78 0.03 -10.51
N GLU A 186 16.44 -1.11 -10.40
CA GLU A 186 15.99 -2.38 -10.97
C GLU A 186 14.56 -2.70 -10.46
N ARG A 187 13.76 -3.43 -11.26
CA ARG A 187 12.34 -3.73 -11.01
C ARG A 187 12.15 -4.56 -9.73
N ARG A 188 12.20 -3.92 -8.57
CA ARG A 188 12.09 -4.52 -7.23
C ARG A 188 11.18 -3.73 -6.31
N SER A 189 10.09 -3.20 -6.87
CA SER A 189 8.98 -2.60 -6.15
C SER A 189 7.78 -3.54 -6.16
N TYR A 190 7.12 -3.68 -5.02
CA TYR A 190 5.83 -4.34 -4.89
C TYR A 190 4.93 -3.51 -3.97
N ILE A 191 4.02 -2.76 -4.60
CA ILE A 191 3.11 -1.82 -3.97
C ILE A 191 3.91 -0.81 -3.13
N ASP A 192 3.93 -0.95 -1.81
CA ASP A 192 4.60 -0.04 -0.87
C ASP A 192 6.02 -0.52 -0.51
N ASP A 193 6.37 -1.77 -0.81
CA ASP A 193 7.67 -2.36 -0.48
C ASP A 193 8.64 -2.14 -1.65
N ILE A 194 9.66 -1.29 -1.47
CA ILE A 194 10.71 -1.06 -2.48
C ILE A 194 12.05 -1.57 -1.96
N LEU A 195 12.66 -2.49 -2.69
CA LEU A 195 13.99 -3.01 -2.37
C LEU A 195 15.05 -2.43 -3.32
N VAL A 196 16.02 -1.74 -2.75
CA VAL A 196 17.18 -1.20 -3.47
C VAL A 196 18.41 -2.02 -3.14
N THR A 197 19.16 -2.38 -4.18
CA THR A 197 20.37 -3.20 -4.09
C THR A 197 21.56 -2.40 -4.60
N ALA A 198 22.75 -2.63 -4.02
CA ALA A 198 23.98 -2.03 -4.52
C ALA A 198 25.24 -2.82 -4.10
N GLY A 199 26.34 -2.60 -4.81
CA GLY A 199 27.66 -3.13 -4.46
C GLY A 199 28.40 -2.32 -3.38
N SER A 200 27.99 -1.06 -3.14
CA SER A 200 28.60 -0.19 -2.14
C SER A 200 27.55 0.72 -1.49
N TRP A 201 27.88 1.25 -0.31
CA TRP A 201 27.01 2.16 0.43
C TRP A 201 26.76 3.46 -0.36
N ASP A 202 27.80 4.01 -0.98
CA ASP A 202 27.69 5.26 -1.73
C ASP A 202 26.74 5.11 -2.92
N LEU A 203 26.90 4.03 -3.70
CA LEU A 203 26.00 3.74 -4.83
C LEU A 203 24.55 3.52 -4.35
N LEU A 204 24.36 2.88 -3.20
CA LEU A 204 23.04 2.69 -2.62
C LEU A 204 22.39 4.04 -2.27
N CYS A 205 23.14 4.92 -1.60
CA CYS A 205 22.66 6.24 -1.24
C CYS A 205 22.35 7.08 -2.47
N ASP A 206 23.19 7.03 -3.51
CA ASP A 206 23.00 7.80 -4.73
C ASP A 206 21.75 7.34 -5.48
N ARG A 207 21.53 6.03 -5.61
CA ARG A 207 20.30 5.46 -6.21
C ARG A 207 19.03 5.93 -5.49
N VAL A 208 19.04 5.92 -4.16
CA VAL A 208 17.87 6.35 -3.38
C VAL A 208 17.66 7.86 -3.44
N LYS A 209 18.73 8.66 -3.39
CA LYS A 209 18.65 10.12 -3.53
C LYS A 209 18.09 10.51 -4.88
N GLU A 210 18.58 9.92 -5.96
CA GLU A 210 18.07 10.21 -7.30
C GLU A 210 16.58 9.88 -7.42
N ALA A 211 16.14 8.75 -6.86
CA ALA A 211 14.72 8.39 -6.81
C ALA A 211 13.86 9.41 -6.04
N CYS A 212 14.37 9.93 -4.91
CA CYS A 212 13.67 10.93 -4.11
C CYS A 212 13.68 12.32 -4.77
N ASP A 213 14.80 12.76 -5.33
CA ASP A 213 14.98 14.11 -5.81
C ASP A 213 14.41 14.31 -7.23
N LYS A 214 14.66 13.35 -8.13
CA LYS A 214 14.20 13.41 -9.54
C LYS A 214 12.72 13.08 -9.63
N TRP A 215 12.30 11.97 -9.01
CA TRP A 215 10.94 11.42 -9.16
C TRP A 215 10.01 11.76 -8.01
N ASN A 216 10.49 12.47 -6.99
CA ASN A 216 9.71 12.93 -5.83
C ASN A 216 9.04 11.77 -5.05
N ILE A 217 9.73 10.63 -4.99
CA ILE A 217 9.31 9.48 -4.18
C ILE A 217 9.55 9.82 -2.70
N SER A 218 8.49 9.78 -1.90
CA SER A 218 8.55 10.12 -0.47
C SER A 218 8.75 8.86 0.38
N ILE A 219 9.92 8.71 0.99
CA ILE A 219 10.27 7.60 1.89
C ILE A 219 10.21 7.99 3.37
N SER A 220 9.87 7.02 4.22
CA SER A 220 9.98 7.12 5.67
C SER A 220 11.33 6.59 6.11
N VAL A 221 12.32 7.49 6.23
CA VAL A 221 13.70 7.13 6.62
C VAL A 221 13.73 6.33 7.94
N ALA A 222 12.89 6.69 8.92
CA ALA A 222 12.83 6.04 10.23
C ALA A 222 12.24 4.62 10.22
N LYS A 223 11.47 4.27 9.18
CA LYS A 223 10.89 2.93 9.01
C LYS A 223 11.61 2.11 7.95
N SER A 224 12.48 2.76 7.18
CA SER A 224 13.30 2.12 6.15
C SER A 224 14.54 1.50 6.80
N PHE A 225 15.02 0.40 6.22
CA PHE A 225 16.23 -0.29 6.66
C PHE A 225 17.32 -0.13 5.62
N TRP A 226 18.54 0.21 6.05
CA TRP A 226 19.61 0.66 5.16
C TRP A 226 20.88 -0.16 5.33
N GLY A 227 21.55 -0.47 4.21
CA GLY A 227 22.89 -1.08 4.21
C GLY A 227 22.94 -2.46 4.87
N LEU A 228 21.85 -3.22 4.77
CA LEU A 228 21.78 -4.55 5.33
C LEU A 228 22.58 -5.52 4.46
N LYS A 229 23.19 -6.54 5.06
CA LYS A 229 23.74 -7.72 4.34
C LYS A 229 22.72 -8.85 4.20
N LYS A 230 21.65 -8.77 4.99
CA LYS A 230 20.55 -9.73 5.04
C LYS A 230 19.26 -8.97 5.29
N VAL A 231 18.27 -9.15 4.43
CA VAL A 231 17.04 -8.35 4.43
C VAL A 231 15.80 -9.24 4.36
N ASP A 232 14.75 -8.84 5.06
CA ASP A 232 13.43 -9.43 4.94
C ASP A 232 12.65 -8.64 3.88
N TYR A 233 12.23 -9.31 2.80
CA TYR A 233 11.51 -8.71 1.67
C TYR A 233 10.43 -9.67 1.18
N LEU A 234 9.18 -9.17 1.11
CA LEU A 234 8.01 -9.94 0.65
C LEU A 234 7.85 -11.33 1.31
N GLY A 235 8.12 -11.45 2.62
CA GLY A 235 7.99 -12.75 3.32
C GLY A 235 9.09 -13.76 2.98
N HIS A 236 10.16 -13.29 2.33
CA HIS A 236 11.40 -14.02 2.14
C HIS A 236 12.53 -13.29 2.84
N ARG A 237 13.58 -14.03 3.12
CA ARG A 237 14.79 -13.51 3.71
C ARG A 237 15.95 -13.79 2.79
N VAL A 238 16.67 -12.73 2.44
CA VAL A 238 17.65 -12.75 1.35
C VAL A 238 18.99 -12.26 1.86
N SER A 239 20.05 -13.00 1.52
CA SER A 239 21.44 -12.63 1.74
C SER A 239 22.34 -13.19 0.63
N ASN A 240 23.63 -12.90 0.71
CA ASN A 240 24.65 -13.53 -0.14
C ASN A 240 24.75 -15.05 0.01
N ASP A 241 24.21 -15.61 1.09
CA ASP A 241 24.23 -17.06 1.34
C ASP A 241 23.05 -17.78 0.66
N GLY A 242 22.14 -17.02 0.05
CA GLY A 242 20.95 -17.52 -0.63
C GLY A 242 19.66 -16.90 -0.12
N GLN A 243 18.56 -17.56 -0.44
CA GLN A 243 17.20 -17.12 -0.15
C GLN A 243 16.49 -18.17 0.70
N GLU A 244 15.72 -17.73 1.69
CA GLU A 244 14.91 -18.60 2.53
C GLU A 244 13.48 -18.06 2.69
N ALA A 245 12.51 -18.97 2.86
CA ALA A 245 11.15 -18.60 3.22
C ALA A 245 11.14 -18.01 4.64
N TYR A 246 10.50 -16.84 4.81
CA TYR A 246 10.40 -16.19 6.12
C TYR A 246 8.99 -15.62 6.35
N PRO A 247 8.00 -16.50 6.60
CA PRO A 247 6.62 -16.07 6.82
C PRO A 247 6.51 -15.22 8.09
N LYS A 248 5.69 -14.16 8.05
CA LYS A 248 5.43 -13.29 9.22
C LYS A 248 4.75 -14.01 10.39
N ASP A 249 4.04 -15.10 10.11
CA ASP A 249 3.29 -15.89 11.10
C ASP A 249 3.38 -17.39 10.77
N LEU A 250 4.47 -18.02 11.19
CA LEU A 250 4.67 -19.48 11.05
C LEU A 250 3.70 -20.27 11.94
N SER A 251 3.32 -19.74 13.10
CA SER A 251 2.36 -20.37 14.02
C SER A 251 1.00 -20.60 13.37
N ALA A 252 0.56 -19.68 12.52
CA ALA A 252 -0.68 -19.84 11.77
C ALA A 252 -0.70 -21.07 10.85
N LEU A 253 0.47 -21.55 10.39
CA LEU A 253 0.61 -22.77 9.61
C LEU A 253 0.70 -24.02 10.50
N THR A 254 1.46 -23.96 11.60
CA THR A 254 1.62 -25.11 12.51
C THR A 254 0.35 -25.46 13.27
N ASP A 255 -0.45 -24.44 13.61
CA ASP A 255 -1.65 -24.59 14.43
C ASP A 255 -2.92 -24.68 13.58
N LEU A 256 -2.77 -24.82 12.25
CA LEU A 256 -3.89 -24.82 11.32
C LEU A 256 -4.77 -26.07 11.53
N PRO A 257 -6.06 -25.91 11.87
CA PRO A 257 -6.95 -27.05 12.01
C PRO A 257 -7.22 -27.69 10.64
N PHE A 258 -7.58 -28.97 10.64
CA PHE A 258 -7.89 -29.70 9.41
C PHE A 258 -8.98 -28.99 8.59
N LEU A 259 -8.70 -28.80 7.30
CA LEU A 259 -9.51 -28.00 6.39
C LEU A 259 -10.76 -28.78 5.95
N LYS A 260 -11.94 -28.25 6.25
CA LYS A 260 -13.23 -28.92 5.98
C LYS A 260 -13.99 -28.36 4.78
N THR A 261 -13.46 -27.33 4.11
CA THR A 261 -14.16 -26.67 3.01
C THR A 261 -13.22 -26.49 1.83
N LEU A 262 -13.76 -26.62 0.61
CA LEU A 262 -13.01 -26.42 -0.64
C LEU A 262 -12.34 -25.05 -0.67
N ARG A 263 -13.05 -23.99 -0.25
CA ARG A 263 -12.50 -22.63 -0.21
C ARG A 263 -11.30 -22.52 0.73
N ALA A 264 -11.35 -23.19 1.89
CA ALA A 264 -10.23 -23.20 2.81
C ALA A 264 -9.04 -24.01 2.26
N MET A 265 -9.31 -25.15 1.61
CA MET A 265 -8.27 -25.94 0.93
C MET A 265 -7.58 -25.16 -0.19
N GLN A 266 -8.36 -24.51 -1.07
CA GLN A 266 -7.82 -23.67 -2.14
C GLN A 266 -6.99 -22.50 -1.61
N SER A 267 -7.45 -21.85 -0.53
CA SER A 267 -6.69 -20.78 0.13
C SER A 267 -5.37 -21.29 0.71
N PHE A 268 -5.37 -22.46 1.33
CA PHE A 268 -4.18 -23.09 1.89
C PHE A 268 -3.18 -23.49 0.81
N LEU A 269 -3.63 -24.17 -0.25
CA LEU A 269 -2.80 -24.51 -1.40
C LEU A 269 -2.19 -23.27 -2.06
N GLY A 270 -2.96 -22.19 -2.17
CA GLY A 270 -2.45 -20.89 -2.63
C GLY A 270 -1.31 -20.36 -1.75
N SER A 271 -1.46 -20.44 -0.42
CA SER A 271 -0.41 -20.02 0.53
C SER A 271 0.84 -20.92 0.51
N LEU A 272 0.69 -22.22 0.27
CA LEU A 272 1.83 -23.13 0.13
C LEU A 272 2.57 -22.90 -1.18
N ASN A 273 1.83 -22.71 -2.28
CA ASN A 273 2.42 -22.47 -3.59
C ASN A 273 3.29 -21.21 -3.61
N TYR A 274 2.95 -20.22 -2.78
CA TYR A 274 3.78 -19.03 -2.56
C TYR A 274 5.22 -19.37 -2.11
N TYR A 275 5.37 -20.38 -1.24
CA TYR A 275 6.67 -20.85 -0.76
C TYR A 275 7.16 -22.10 -1.48
N GLY A 276 6.48 -22.54 -2.55
CA GLY A 276 6.70 -23.84 -3.18
C GLY A 276 8.14 -24.08 -3.65
N ARG A 277 8.87 -23.02 -4.03
CA ARG A 277 10.31 -23.11 -4.41
C ARG A 277 11.23 -23.57 -3.27
N PHE A 278 10.79 -23.47 -2.01
CA PHE A 278 11.54 -23.86 -0.82
C PHE A 278 11.06 -25.19 -0.22
N ILE A 279 10.03 -25.81 -0.79
CA ILE A 279 9.45 -27.06 -0.32
C ILE A 279 9.82 -28.16 -1.32
N GLU A 280 10.69 -29.07 -0.90
CA GLU A 280 11.05 -30.25 -1.69
C GLU A 280 9.79 -31.11 -1.94
N ASP A 281 9.66 -31.63 -3.16
CA ASP A 281 8.54 -32.47 -3.58
C ASP A 281 7.12 -31.86 -3.40
N MET A 282 7.00 -30.53 -3.36
CA MET A 282 5.73 -29.82 -3.19
C MET A 282 4.65 -30.28 -4.17
N ALA A 283 5.00 -30.58 -5.42
CA ALA A 283 4.06 -31.05 -6.43
C ALA A 283 3.40 -32.40 -6.04
N ILE A 284 4.14 -33.29 -5.40
CA ILE A 284 3.66 -34.61 -4.95
C ILE A 284 2.70 -34.43 -3.77
N TYR A 285 3.06 -33.59 -2.80
CA TYR A 285 2.17 -33.30 -1.67
C TYR A 285 0.91 -32.56 -2.11
N ALA A 286 1.04 -31.61 -3.02
CA ALA A 286 -0.09 -30.85 -3.55
C ALA A 286 -1.05 -31.72 -4.34
N SER A 287 -0.57 -32.72 -5.11
CA SER A 287 -1.46 -33.58 -5.91
C SER A 287 -2.45 -34.34 -5.03
N VAL A 288 -2.01 -34.85 -3.87
CA VAL A 288 -2.89 -35.51 -2.90
C VAL A 288 -3.97 -34.56 -2.38
N LEU A 289 -3.60 -33.30 -2.16
CA LEU A 289 -4.54 -32.28 -1.67
C LEU A 289 -5.48 -31.75 -2.76
N TYR A 290 -5.08 -31.78 -4.02
CA TYR A 290 -5.96 -31.42 -5.16
C TYR A 290 -7.05 -32.46 -5.43
N GLU A 291 -6.88 -33.69 -4.95
CA GLU A 291 -7.86 -34.78 -5.07
C GLU A 291 -8.94 -34.77 -3.96
N LEU A 292 -8.76 -33.97 -2.90
CA LEU A 292 -9.68 -33.83 -1.76
C LEU A 292 -10.76 -32.75 -1.99
#